data_AF-A0A7G3A364-F1
#
_entry.id   AF-A0A7G3A364-F1
#
_cell.length_a   1.000
_cell.length_b   1.000
_cell.length_c   1.000
_cell.angle_alpha   90.00
_cell.angle_beta   90.00
_cell.angle_gamma   90.00
#
_symmetry.space_group_name_H-M   'P 1'
#
loop_
_entity.id
_entity.type
_entity.pdbx_description
1 polymer ?
#
loop_
_entity_poly.entity_id
_entity_poly.type
_entity_poly.pdbx_seq_one_letter_code
_entity_poly.pdbx_strand_id
1 'polypeptide(L)' 'MTPEDIGKIIRETRKAQGLRQPELAAASGVGLRFLVELERGKETAHLGKTLDVLAALGCALSITTPEDGQ' A
#
# COMPACT_ATOMS: atom_id res chain seq x y z
N MET A 1 -0.33 10.89 -9.25
CA MET A 1 -0.09 9.76 -8.34
C MET A 1 0.60 8.66 -9.12
N THR A 2 1.76 8.23 -8.65
CA THR A 2 2.60 7.16 -9.21
C THR A 2 2.61 5.95 -8.26
N PRO A 3 3.06 4.77 -8.71
CA PRO A 3 3.31 3.64 -7.82
C PRO A 3 4.29 3.95 -6.67
N GLU A 4 5.28 4.81 -6.91
CA GLU A 4 6.23 5.25 -5.88
C GLU A 4 5.56 6.10 -4.80
N ASP A 5 4.62 6.98 -5.17
CA ASP A 5 3.83 7.75 -4.21
C ASP A 5 3.06 6.83 -3.26
N ILE A 6 2.40 5.79 -3.80
CA ILE A 6 1.65 4.81 -3.02
C ILE A 6 2.59 4.00 -2.12
N GLY A 7 3.69 3.49 -2.67
CA GLY A 7 4.69 2.72 -1.92
C GLY A 7 5.28 3.50 -0.75
N LYS A 8 5.54 4.80 -0.95
CA LYS A 8 6.00 5.71 0.10
C LYS A 8 4.97 5.88 1.21
N ILE A 9 3.70 6.13 0.87
CA ILE A 9 2.62 6.26 1.87
C ILE A 9 2.50 4.98 2.70
N ILE A 10 2.49 3.80 2.06
CA ILE A 10 2.44 2.51 2.76
C ILE A 10 3.62 2.36 3.73
N ARG A 11 4.84 2.67 3.27
CA ARG A 11 6.06 2.56 4.08
C ARG A 11 6.04 3.51 5.29
N GLU A 12 5.61 4.74 5.09
CA GLU A 12 5.54 5.77 6.13
C GLU A 12 4.48 5.42 7.17
N THR A 13 3.28 5.03 6.75
CA THR A 13 2.21 4.58 7.65
C THR A 13 2.62 3.35 8.45
N ARG A 14 3.22 2.34 7.80
CA ARG A 14 3.74 1.16 8.50
C ARG A 14 4.74 1.54 9.59
N LYS A 15 5.69 2.42 9.27
CA LYS A 15 6.71 2.89 10.23
C LYS A 15 6.08 3.68 11.38
N ALA A 16 5.10 4.52 11.10
CA ALA A 16 4.37 5.29 12.11
C ALA A 16 3.63 4.37 13.11
N GLN A 17 3.18 3.20 12.65
CA GLN A 17 2.57 2.16 13.49
C GLN A 17 3.61 1.26 14.20
N GLY A 18 4.92 1.50 14.01
CA GLY A 18 5.98 0.69 14.63
C GLY A 18 6.15 -0.71 14.03
N LEU A 19 5.47 -1.02 12.92
CA LEU A 19 5.47 -2.33 12.31
C LEU A 19 6.72 -2.57 11.46
N ARG A 20 7.28 -3.77 11.56
CA ARG A 20 8.29 -4.29 10.63
C ARG A 20 7.62 -4.84 9.37
N GLN A 21 8.37 -4.93 8.27
CA GLN A 21 7.83 -5.46 7.01
C GLN A 21 7.26 -6.89 7.15
N PRO A 22 7.90 -7.84 7.86
CA PRO A 22 7.30 -9.17 8.04
C PRO A 22 5.96 -9.16 8.78
N GLU A 23 5.78 -8.23 9.72
CA GLU A 23 4.54 -8.10 10.51
C GLU A 23 3.41 -7.59 9.63
N LEU A 24 3.64 -6.52 8.85
CA LEU A 24 2.63 -6.03 7.91
C LEU A 24 2.33 -7.06 6.81
N ALA A 25 3.36 -7.73 6.27
CA ALA A 25 3.16 -8.75 5.25
C ALA A 25 2.25 -9.87 5.74
N ALA A 26 2.48 -10.35 6.96
CA ALA A 26 1.63 -11.34 7.61
C ALA A 26 0.20 -10.81 7.85
N ALA A 27 0.06 -9.60 8.40
CA ALA A 27 -1.25 -8.98 8.65
C ALA A 27 -2.07 -8.75 7.37
N SER A 28 -1.39 -8.49 6.24
CA SER A 28 -2.02 -8.26 4.94
C SER A 28 -2.24 -9.55 4.14
N GLY A 29 -1.77 -10.71 4.61
CA GLY A 29 -1.83 -11.96 3.86
C GLY A 29 -0.97 -12.00 2.59
N VAL A 30 0.07 -11.14 2.49
CA VAL A 30 0.94 -11.06 1.31
C VAL A 30 2.34 -11.59 1.61
N GLY A 31 3.08 -11.98 0.57
CA GLY A 31 4.48 -12.36 0.72
C GLY A 31 5.37 -11.16 1.08
N LEU A 32 6.37 -11.37 1.95
CA LEU A 32 7.33 -10.32 2.34
C LEU A 32 8.00 -9.66 1.13
N ARG A 33 8.40 -10.45 0.12
CA ARG A 33 9.01 -9.91 -1.11
C ARG A 33 8.08 -8.96 -1.84
N PHE A 34 6.79 -9.29 -1.90
CA PHE A 34 5.79 -8.40 -2.50
C PHE A 34 5.72 -7.07 -1.75
N LEU A 35 5.63 -7.10 -0.41
CA LEU A 35 5.59 -5.86 0.38
C LEU A 35 6.86 -5.01 0.19
N VAL A 36 8.03 -5.63 0.14
CA VAL A 36 9.31 -4.91 -0.09
C VAL A 36 9.32 -4.23 -1.46
N GLU A 37 8.87 -4.92 -2.51
CA GLU A 37 8.80 -4.36 -3.86
C GLU A 37 7.71 -3.27 -3.97
N LEU A 38 6.57 -3.46 -3.29
CA LEU A 38 5.48 -2.48 -3.23
C LEU A 38 5.93 -1.19 -2.54
N GLU A 39 6.58 -1.26 -1.37
CA GLU A 39 7.11 -0.08 -0.67
C GLU A 39 8.22 0.65 -1.44
N ARG A 40 8.82 0.00 -2.43
CA ARG A 40 9.78 0.59 -3.37
C ARG A 40 9.13 1.17 -4.63
N GLY A 41 7.80 1.12 -4.74
CA GLY A 41 7.09 1.67 -5.88
C GLY A 41 7.15 0.81 -7.15
N LYS A 42 7.23 -0.52 -7.03
CA LYS A 42 7.22 -1.42 -8.19
C LYS A 42 6.03 -1.12 -9.10
N GLU A 43 6.30 -0.71 -10.34
CA GLU A 43 5.27 -0.32 -11.32
C GLU A 43 4.26 -1.44 -11.59
N THR A 44 4.70 -2.69 -11.53
CA THR A 44 3.88 -3.88 -11.77
C THR A 44 3.37 -4.53 -10.48
N ALA A 45 3.24 -3.76 -9.39
CA ALA A 45 2.63 -4.27 -8.18
C ALA A 45 1.15 -4.65 -8.42
N HIS A 46 0.77 -5.85 -8.00
CA HIS A 46 -0.62 -6.31 -8.13
C HIS A 46 -1.56 -5.42 -7.30
N LEU A 47 -2.54 -4.81 -7.97
CA LEU A 47 -3.48 -3.89 -7.34
C LEU A 47 -4.26 -4.56 -6.19
N GLY A 48 -4.80 -5.76 -6.38
CA GLY A 48 -5.56 -6.45 -5.32
C GLY A 48 -4.75 -6.61 -4.02
N LYS A 49 -3.51 -7.10 -4.12
CA LYS A 49 -2.60 -7.22 -2.97
C LYS A 49 -2.19 -5.87 -2.38
N THR A 50 -2.17 -4.82 -3.19
CA THR A 50 -1.92 -3.45 -2.72
C THR A 50 -3.09 -2.96 -1.87
N LEU A 51 -4.33 -3.25 -2.28
CA LEU A 51 -5.53 -2.96 -1.52
C LEU A 51 -5.57 -3.74 -0.20
N ASP A 52 -5.17 -5.02 -0.21
CA ASP A 52 -5.05 -5.83 1.02
C ASP A 52 -4.07 -5.19 2.03
N VAL A 53 -2.93 -4.70 1.56
CA VAL A 53 -1.94 -4.00 2.39
C VAL A 53 -2.49 -2.67 2.93
N LEU A 54 -3.19 -1.89 2.11
CA LEU A 54 -3.83 -0.65 2.55
C LEU A 54 -4.89 -0.93 3.62
N ALA A 55 -5.72 -1.97 3.43
CA ALA A 55 -6.72 -2.37 4.40
C ALA A 55 -6.10 -2.80 5.74
N ALA A 56 -5.01 -3.58 5.70
CA ALA A 56 -4.29 -4.00 6.91
C ALA A 56 -3.68 -2.83 7.69
N LEU A 57 -3.32 -1.74 7.02
CA LEU A 57 -2.86 -0.49 7.63
C LEU A 57 -4.01 0.39 8.15
N GLY A 58 -5.27 0.04 7.87
CA GLY A 58 -6.44 0.88 8.15
C GLY A 58 -6.57 2.07 7.19
N CYS A 59 -5.92 2.02 6.03
CA CYS A 59 -6.01 3.05 4.98
C CYS A 59 -7.19 2.79 4.05
N ALA A 60 -7.83 3.86 3.57
CA ALA A 60 -8.85 3.80 2.53
C ALA A 60 -8.32 4.43 1.24
N LEU A 61 -8.65 3.83 0.10
CA LEU A 61 -8.42 4.42 -1.22
C LEU A 61 -9.73 5.00 -1.73
N SER A 62 -9.74 6.29 -2.06
CA SER A 62 -10.84 6.95 -2.76
C SER A 62 -10.50 7.15 -4.23
N ILE A 63 -11.52 7.04 -5.08
CA ILE A 63 -11.43 7.33 -6.52
C ILE A 63 -12.39 8.48 -6.76
N THR A 64 -11.91 9.55 -7.39
CA THR A 64 -12.70 10.70 -7.79
C THR A 64 -12.88 10.65 -9.30
N THR A 65 -14.12 10.71 -9.74
CA THR A 65 -14.45 10.82 -11.17
C THR A 65 -14.39 12.29 -11.60
N PRO A 66 -14.21 12.59 -12.89
CA PRO A 66 -14.24 13.97 -13.37
C PRO A 66 -15.56 14.71 -13.04
N GLU A 67 -16.66 13.98 -12.87
CA GLU A 67 -17.98 14.53 -12.55
C GLU A 67 -18.10 14.98 -11.08
N ASP A 68 -17.31 14.38 -10.18
CA ASP A 68 -17.27 14.74 -8.75
C ASP A 68 -16.55 16.08 -8.50
N GLY A 69 -15.88 16.64 -9.52
CA GLY A 69 -15.13 17.89 -9.46
C GLY A 69 -15.76 19.07 -10.21
N GLN A 70 -16.99 18.91 -10.71
CA GLN A 70 -17.75 19.93 -11.44
C GLN A 70 -18.65 20.75 -10.51
#